data_AF-A0A812L2G4-F1
#
_entry.id   AF-A0A812L2G4-F1
#
_cell.length_a   1.000
_cell.length_b   1.000
_cell.length_c   1.000
_cell.angle_alpha   90.00
_cell.angle_beta   90.00
_cell.angle_gamma   90.00
#
_symmetry.space_group_name_H-M   'P 1'
#
loop_
_entity.id
_entity.type
_entity.pdbx_description
1 polymer ?
#
loop_
_entity_poly.entity_id
_entity_poly.type
_entity_poly.pdbx_seq_one_letter_code
_entity_poly.pdbx_strand_id
1 'polypeptide(L)'
;MLSKNARGYSEEKLADSKRFRANLADAFLSGELTGQRAASLFSDAKASGSRHIDDLGHLPKHQQNHNRSLKRKLLKNTEWPRLYWAPIRLWSDKRQQMVKQELPFLLPHELLFKLMLHGDPGIFMSKENLQPDDEQHLAYAASHMSLPSHNSLLPLGLWSDAVPCNWDRSQSLGLLVLNFPSLPGQWHKLRIPIFCCKKHFQIKQLTMDDAMNVALQATRGSRKKAGDDLPRAVLTQIRGDRKMLKELFALPQHNEVNGICFRCPCTPATMREVGLSASWTQRHYDDWSFMTRFLMQGRLVSPVFGIPCFKPGNVIRLDWLHVVDLGVAADTAGQILWQVQLRLPGSNVAERLKALFLEMKGFYGESHSPDQLNTLTETMIRKDSRAAPKLKAKGAEVRKLIPFLVEIANRYLVDPAKPEDEAQRKCVRHLLDCYEALTEPYSRDDLMLAGRLFASQAVALEAYFDDGVTWRTKPKMHLFMHLIESHANPSTIWCYRDEDYGGAAANAVRMKGGWNTAPSSSQQVLDKFRAKHQLPCIM
;
A
#
# COMPACT_ATOMS: atom_id res chain seq x y z
N MET A 1 -3.70 -16.83 1.38
CA MET A 1 -4.47 -15.59 1.10
C MET A 1 -3.60 -14.60 0.37
N LEU A 2 -4.02 -14.23 -0.85
CA LEU A 2 -3.66 -13.06 -1.67
C LEU A 2 -2.19 -12.64 -1.74
N SER A 3 -1.28 -13.59 -1.98
CA SER A 3 -0.04 -13.27 -2.69
C SER A 3 -0.35 -13.20 -4.19
N LYS A 4 0.41 -12.40 -4.95
CA LYS A 4 0.39 -12.36 -6.42
C LYS A 4 0.39 -13.76 -7.06
N ASN A 5 1.00 -14.74 -6.40
CA ASN A 5 1.17 -16.11 -6.87
C ASN A 5 0.27 -17.14 -6.14
N ALA A 6 -0.57 -16.71 -5.19
CA ALA A 6 -1.43 -17.62 -4.45
C ALA A 6 -2.69 -17.98 -5.24
N ARG A 7 -3.04 -19.26 -5.23
CA ARG A 7 -4.33 -19.75 -5.72
C ARG A 7 -5.47 -19.17 -4.88
N GLY A 8 -6.63 -18.94 -5.50
CA GLY A 8 -7.84 -18.45 -4.82
C GLY A 8 -8.45 -19.44 -3.80
N TYR A 9 -7.90 -20.65 -3.69
CA TYR A 9 -8.36 -21.73 -2.82
C TYR A 9 -7.18 -22.49 -2.21
N SER A 10 -7.44 -23.23 -1.13
CA SER A 10 -6.48 -24.19 -0.55
C SER A 10 -6.65 -25.54 -1.22
N GLU A 11 -5.57 -26.09 -1.76
CA GLU A 11 -5.57 -27.38 -2.48
C GLU A 11 -5.93 -28.56 -1.57
N GLU A 12 -5.43 -28.53 -0.33
CA GLU A 12 -5.72 -29.53 0.72
C GLU A 12 -7.21 -29.54 1.11
N LYS A 13 -7.87 -28.37 1.10
CA LYS A 13 -9.30 -28.25 1.45
C LYS A 13 -10.24 -28.56 0.30
N LEU A 14 -9.73 -28.70 -0.93
CA LEU A 14 -10.55 -28.92 -2.11
C LEU A 14 -10.42 -30.37 -2.60
N ALA A 15 -11.56 -31.07 -2.66
CA ALA A 15 -11.63 -32.42 -3.20
C ALA A 15 -10.98 -32.52 -4.59
N ASP A 16 -10.21 -33.58 -4.82
CA ASP A 16 -9.39 -33.80 -6.01
C ASP A 16 -10.16 -33.60 -7.32
N SER A 17 -11.40 -34.10 -7.37
CA SER A 17 -12.28 -33.96 -8.53
C SER A 17 -12.60 -32.52 -8.92
N LYS A 18 -12.51 -31.56 -7.99
CA LYS A 18 -12.80 -30.13 -8.19
C LYS A 18 -11.54 -29.31 -8.49
N ARG A 19 -10.34 -29.84 -8.27
CA ARG A 19 -9.07 -29.10 -8.40
C ARG A 19 -8.82 -28.61 -9.82
N PHE A 20 -9.12 -29.41 -10.85
CA PHE A 20 -8.96 -29.00 -12.25
C PHE A 20 -9.78 -27.74 -12.57
N ARG A 21 -11.08 -27.75 -12.22
CA ARG A 21 -11.98 -26.60 -12.42
C ARG A 21 -11.39 -25.36 -11.75
N ALA A 22 -10.97 -25.50 -10.50
CA ALA A 22 -10.49 -24.38 -9.69
C ALA A 22 -9.17 -23.80 -10.22
N ASN A 23 -8.21 -24.65 -10.62
CA ASN A 23 -6.94 -24.23 -11.24
C ASN A 23 -7.17 -23.49 -12.55
N LEU A 24 -7.97 -24.06 -13.46
CA LEU A 24 -8.20 -23.44 -14.77
C LEU A 24 -9.01 -22.14 -14.66
N ALA A 25 -9.96 -22.08 -13.71
CA ALA A 25 -10.67 -20.85 -13.39
C ALA A 25 -9.73 -19.79 -12.80
N ASP A 26 -8.81 -20.17 -11.89
CA ASP A 26 -7.83 -19.23 -11.33
C ASP A 26 -6.93 -18.66 -12.43
N ALA A 27 -6.35 -19.48 -13.31
CA ALA A 27 -5.51 -19.01 -14.41
C ALA A 27 -6.26 -18.03 -15.35
N PHE A 28 -7.54 -18.30 -15.63
CA PHE A 28 -8.39 -17.37 -16.39
C PHE A 28 -8.64 -16.05 -15.64
N LEU A 29 -9.02 -16.11 -14.36
CA LEU A 29 -9.36 -14.93 -13.55
C LEU A 29 -8.11 -14.08 -13.26
N SER A 30 -6.95 -14.72 -13.06
CA SER A 30 -5.64 -14.08 -12.88
C SER A 30 -5.11 -13.41 -14.17
N GLY A 31 -5.73 -13.66 -15.32
CA GLY A 31 -5.34 -13.07 -16.61
C GLY A 31 -4.20 -13.82 -17.33
N GLU A 32 -3.83 -15.00 -16.86
CA GLU A 32 -2.83 -15.86 -17.50
C GLU A 32 -3.36 -16.39 -18.84
N LEU A 33 -4.65 -16.79 -18.86
CA LEU A 33 -5.33 -17.30 -20.05
C LEU A 33 -6.30 -16.30 -20.66
N THR A 34 -6.43 -16.33 -22.00
CA THR A 34 -7.51 -15.61 -22.70
C THR A 34 -8.84 -16.33 -22.48
N GLY A 35 -9.96 -15.62 -22.62
CA GLY A 35 -11.29 -16.24 -22.50
C GLY A 35 -11.53 -17.34 -23.54
N GLN A 36 -10.99 -17.17 -24.75
CA GLN A 36 -11.07 -18.19 -25.81
C GLN A 36 -10.26 -19.43 -25.45
N ARG A 37 -9.01 -19.27 -24.98
CA ARG A 37 -8.16 -20.40 -24.58
C ARG A 37 -8.74 -21.14 -23.39
N ALA A 38 -9.23 -20.42 -22.38
CA ALA A 38 -9.89 -21.02 -21.22
C ALA A 38 -11.15 -21.82 -21.64
N ALA A 39 -11.99 -21.26 -22.51
CA ALA A 39 -13.18 -21.95 -23.01
C ALA A 39 -12.84 -23.24 -23.78
N SER A 40 -11.82 -23.21 -24.64
CA SER A 40 -11.31 -24.41 -25.33
C SER A 40 -10.87 -25.47 -24.33
N LEU A 41 -10.04 -25.10 -23.35
CA LEU A 41 -9.53 -26.04 -22.34
C LEU A 41 -10.65 -26.65 -21.49
N PHE A 42 -11.70 -25.89 -21.14
CA PHE A 42 -12.88 -26.44 -20.46
C PHE A 42 -13.67 -27.40 -21.35
N SER A 43 -13.81 -27.11 -22.64
CA SER A 43 -14.47 -27.99 -23.61
C SER A 43 -13.70 -29.31 -23.78
N ASP A 44 -12.38 -29.23 -23.94
CA ASP A 44 -11.51 -30.39 -24.13
C ASP A 44 -11.49 -31.26 -22.86
N ALA A 45 -11.35 -30.64 -21.70
CA ALA A 45 -11.40 -31.36 -20.42
C ALA A 45 -12.73 -32.09 -20.22
N LYS A 46 -13.84 -31.50 -20.68
CA LYS A 46 -15.16 -32.13 -20.61
C LYS A 46 -15.25 -33.31 -21.55
N ALA A 47 -14.76 -33.18 -22.79
CA ALA A 47 -14.69 -34.28 -23.74
C ALA A 47 -13.85 -35.45 -23.20
N SER A 48 -12.80 -35.16 -22.43
CA SER A 48 -11.98 -36.16 -21.74
C SER A 48 -12.58 -36.70 -20.43
N GLY A 49 -13.84 -36.37 -20.10
CA GLY A 49 -14.54 -36.93 -18.93
C GLY A 49 -14.23 -36.27 -17.58
N SER A 50 -13.64 -35.07 -17.57
CA SER A 50 -13.39 -34.35 -16.31
C SER A 50 -14.71 -33.98 -15.62
N ARG A 51 -14.79 -34.20 -14.31
CA ARG A 51 -15.99 -33.91 -13.49
C ARG A 51 -16.10 -32.43 -13.13
N HIS A 52 -17.30 -32.00 -12.74
CA HIS A 52 -17.59 -30.66 -12.20
C HIS A 52 -17.29 -29.47 -13.14
N ILE A 53 -17.24 -29.69 -14.46
CA ILE A 53 -16.99 -28.63 -15.45
C ILE A 53 -18.10 -28.52 -16.51
N ASP A 54 -19.21 -29.23 -16.37
CA ASP A 54 -20.26 -29.29 -17.40
C ASP A 54 -20.83 -27.93 -17.79
N ASP A 55 -20.99 -27.04 -16.81
CA ASP A 55 -21.40 -25.67 -17.04
C ASP A 55 -20.34 -24.88 -17.81
N LEU A 56 -19.04 -25.06 -17.55
CA LEU A 56 -17.98 -24.31 -18.24
C LEU A 56 -17.57 -24.93 -19.58
N GLY A 57 -17.78 -26.23 -19.77
CA GLY A 57 -17.46 -26.97 -21.01
C GLY A 57 -18.52 -26.84 -22.10
N HIS A 58 -19.77 -26.49 -21.76
CA HIS A 58 -20.82 -26.16 -22.75
C HIS A 58 -20.88 -24.65 -23.02
N LEU A 59 -19.89 -24.15 -23.75
CA LEU A 59 -19.95 -22.80 -24.32
C LEU A 59 -20.20 -22.92 -25.83
N PRO A 60 -21.18 -22.20 -26.41
CA PRO A 60 -21.46 -22.29 -27.83
C PRO A 60 -20.22 -21.94 -28.65
N LYS A 61 -19.86 -22.80 -29.62
CA LYS A 61 -18.68 -22.61 -30.50
C LYS A 61 -18.71 -21.28 -31.27
N HIS A 62 -19.89 -20.73 -31.53
CA HIS A 62 -20.10 -19.48 -32.26
C HIS A 62 -20.29 -18.25 -31.34
N GLN A 63 -20.09 -18.38 -30.03
CA GLN A 63 -20.30 -17.25 -29.12
C GLN A 63 -19.11 -16.28 -29.18
N GLN A 64 -19.31 -15.10 -29.75
CA GLN A 64 -18.27 -14.07 -29.93
C GLN A 64 -17.58 -13.61 -28.62
N ASN A 65 -18.12 -13.92 -27.43
CA ASN A 65 -17.64 -13.37 -26.16
C ASN A 65 -17.47 -14.43 -25.05
N HIS A 66 -16.59 -15.42 -25.26
CA HIS A 66 -16.24 -16.44 -24.26
C HIS A 66 -15.85 -15.87 -22.89
N ASN A 67 -15.14 -14.74 -22.85
CA ASN A 67 -14.74 -14.06 -21.61
C ASN A 67 -15.97 -13.69 -20.74
N ARG A 68 -16.99 -13.07 -21.34
CA ARG A 68 -18.24 -12.70 -20.64
C ARG A 68 -18.98 -13.94 -20.15
N SER A 69 -19.07 -14.98 -20.99
CA SER A 69 -19.80 -16.19 -20.65
C SER A 69 -19.15 -16.98 -19.50
N LEU A 70 -17.83 -17.15 -19.53
CA LEU A 70 -17.08 -17.78 -18.43
C LEU A 70 -17.27 -17.01 -17.13
N LYS A 71 -17.05 -15.68 -17.13
CA LYS A 71 -17.25 -14.85 -15.93
C LYS A 71 -18.66 -14.98 -15.38
N ARG A 72 -19.68 -14.89 -16.23
CA ARG A 72 -21.09 -15.03 -15.81
C ARG A 72 -21.36 -16.37 -15.12
N LYS A 73 -20.82 -17.47 -15.65
CA LYS A 73 -20.99 -18.80 -15.05
C LYS A 73 -20.23 -18.92 -13.73
N LEU A 74 -18.99 -18.42 -13.67
CA LEU A 74 -18.19 -18.39 -12.44
C LEU A 74 -18.79 -17.49 -11.34
N LEU A 75 -19.55 -16.45 -11.71
CA LEU A 75 -20.26 -15.56 -10.77
C LEU A 75 -21.63 -16.09 -10.33
N LYS A 76 -22.17 -17.17 -10.92
CA LYS A 76 -23.60 -17.54 -10.78
C LYS A 76 -24.02 -17.84 -9.33
N ASN A 77 -23.10 -18.22 -8.45
CA ASN A 77 -23.35 -18.55 -7.04
C ASN A 77 -22.41 -17.79 -6.09
N THR A 78 -22.09 -16.54 -6.44
CA THR A 78 -21.27 -15.69 -5.60
C THR A 78 -22.11 -15.08 -4.48
N GLU A 79 -21.66 -15.21 -3.22
CA GLU A 79 -22.31 -14.58 -2.06
C GLU A 79 -21.94 -13.10 -1.90
N TRP A 80 -20.98 -12.62 -2.68
CA TRP A 80 -20.61 -11.21 -2.72
C TRP A 80 -21.80 -10.35 -3.15
N PRO A 81 -21.96 -9.13 -2.58
CA PRO A 81 -23.02 -8.22 -2.99
C PRO A 81 -22.92 -7.88 -4.47
N ARG A 82 -24.05 -7.43 -5.03
CA ARG A 82 -24.09 -6.96 -6.41
C ARG A 82 -23.28 -5.67 -6.52
N LEU A 83 -22.72 -5.42 -7.71
CA LEU A 83 -22.03 -4.15 -7.95
C LEU A 83 -23.05 -3.02 -7.96
N TYR A 84 -22.81 -2.00 -7.14
CA TYR A 84 -23.52 -0.73 -7.21
C TYR A 84 -22.90 0.14 -8.29
N TRP A 85 -23.71 0.77 -9.13
CA TRP A 85 -23.24 1.64 -10.22
C TRP A 85 -23.54 3.08 -9.85
N ALA A 86 -22.52 3.93 -9.95
CA ALA A 86 -22.64 5.34 -9.62
C ALA A 86 -22.00 6.23 -10.69
N PRO A 87 -22.55 7.43 -10.93
CA PRO A 87 -22.00 8.38 -11.88
C PRO A 87 -20.73 9.03 -11.32
N ILE A 88 -19.60 8.80 -11.99
CA ILE A 88 -18.29 9.35 -11.62
C ILE A 88 -17.79 10.28 -12.74
N ARG A 89 -17.23 11.44 -12.37
CA ARG A 89 -16.56 12.35 -13.31
C ARG A 89 -15.25 11.75 -13.78
N LEU A 90 -15.09 11.64 -15.10
CA LEU A 90 -13.95 11.04 -15.78
C LEU A 90 -13.53 11.87 -17.00
N TRP A 91 -12.28 11.72 -17.40
CA TRP A 91 -11.76 12.28 -18.64
C TRP A 91 -12.09 11.35 -19.81
N SER A 92 -12.63 11.90 -20.89
CA SER A 92 -12.88 11.15 -22.13
C SER A 92 -11.98 11.66 -23.24
N ASP A 93 -10.95 10.89 -23.60
CA ASP A 93 -10.08 11.20 -24.74
C ASP A 93 -10.84 11.34 -26.04
N LYS A 94 -11.85 10.49 -26.28
CA LYS A 94 -12.65 10.56 -27.50
C LYS A 94 -13.40 11.89 -27.64
N ARG A 95 -13.84 12.47 -26.52
CA ARG A 95 -14.61 13.73 -26.51
C ARG A 95 -13.78 14.94 -26.07
N GLN A 96 -12.52 14.73 -25.66
CA GLN A 96 -11.62 15.74 -25.09
C GLN A 96 -12.28 16.59 -23.99
N GLN A 97 -13.12 15.98 -23.16
CA GLN A 97 -13.85 16.68 -22.10
C GLN A 97 -14.13 15.79 -20.90
N MET A 98 -14.48 16.43 -19.79
CA MET A 98 -15.06 15.77 -18.63
C MET A 98 -16.42 15.19 -18.98
N VAL A 99 -16.63 13.93 -18.64
CA VAL A 99 -17.90 13.21 -18.76
C VAL A 99 -18.26 12.56 -17.44
N LYS A 100 -19.55 12.33 -17.19
CA LYS A 100 -19.98 11.40 -16.14
C LYS A 100 -20.23 10.03 -16.75
N GLN A 101 -19.67 8.99 -16.15
CA GLN A 101 -19.95 7.60 -16.52
C GLN A 101 -20.21 6.76 -15.28
N GLU A 102 -21.08 5.78 -15.43
CA GLU A 102 -21.37 4.80 -14.39
C GLU A 102 -20.15 3.90 -14.16
N LEU A 103 -19.60 3.93 -12.93
CA LEU A 103 -18.56 2.99 -12.50
C LEU A 103 -19.09 2.08 -11.40
N PRO A 104 -18.62 0.81 -11.36
CA PRO A 104 -19.06 -0.15 -10.36
C PRO A 104 -18.29 -0.01 -9.05
N PHE A 105 -19.01 -0.28 -7.95
CA PHE A 105 -18.53 -0.30 -6.58
C PHE A 105 -18.98 -1.56 -5.87
N LEU A 106 -18.16 -2.05 -4.95
CA LEU A 106 -18.63 -2.88 -3.84
C LEU A 106 -18.80 -1.98 -2.63
N LEU A 107 -20.04 -1.67 -2.28
CA LEU A 107 -20.33 -0.71 -1.21
C LEU A 107 -19.89 -1.28 0.15
N PRO A 108 -19.11 -0.54 0.96
CA PRO A 108 -18.65 -1.03 2.25
C PRO A 108 -19.78 -1.54 3.15
N HIS A 109 -20.91 -0.83 3.26
CA HIS A 109 -22.01 -1.26 4.13
C HIS A 109 -22.71 -2.55 3.66
N GLU A 110 -22.83 -2.79 2.35
CA GLU A 110 -23.37 -4.04 1.81
C GLU A 110 -22.38 -5.20 2.00
N LEU A 111 -21.08 -4.93 1.84
CA LEU A 111 -20.01 -5.88 2.12
C LEU A 111 -20.02 -6.30 3.59
N LEU A 112 -20.06 -5.34 4.51
CA LEU A 112 -20.10 -5.60 5.94
C LEU A 112 -21.32 -6.42 6.33
N PHE A 113 -22.50 -6.08 5.82
CA PHE A 113 -23.71 -6.87 6.04
C PHE A 113 -23.53 -8.32 5.60
N LYS A 114 -23.00 -8.53 4.38
CA LYS A 114 -22.75 -9.89 3.87
C LYS A 114 -21.69 -10.64 4.69
N LEU A 115 -20.61 -9.98 5.09
CA LEU A 115 -19.58 -10.60 5.93
C LEU A 115 -20.12 -11.00 7.31
N MET A 116 -20.97 -10.17 7.93
CA MET A 116 -21.60 -10.49 9.21
C MET A 116 -22.69 -11.55 9.09
N LEU A 117 -23.40 -11.63 7.96
CA LEU A 117 -24.42 -12.64 7.72
C LEU A 117 -23.82 -14.04 7.54
N HIS A 118 -22.63 -14.12 6.95
CA HIS A 118 -21.99 -15.39 6.58
C HIS A 118 -20.75 -15.75 7.42
N GLY A 119 -20.27 -14.86 8.29
CA GLY A 119 -19.15 -15.10 9.20
C GLY A 119 -19.57 -14.93 10.66
N ASP A 120 -18.64 -15.19 11.58
CA ASP A 120 -18.81 -14.99 13.02
C ASP A 120 -18.63 -13.50 13.37
N PRO A 121 -19.70 -12.82 13.83
CA PRO A 121 -19.61 -11.43 14.29
C PRO A 121 -18.59 -11.23 15.41
N GLY A 122 -18.40 -12.22 16.29
CA GLY A 122 -17.44 -12.16 17.39
C GLY A 122 -16.00 -11.96 16.89
N ILE A 123 -15.62 -12.63 15.80
CA ILE A 123 -14.28 -12.49 15.22
C ILE A 123 -14.10 -11.12 14.56
N PHE A 124 -15.09 -10.63 13.82
CA PHE A 124 -15.02 -9.28 13.22
C PHE A 124 -14.99 -8.18 14.29
N MET A 125 -15.71 -8.38 15.39
CA MET A 125 -15.76 -7.42 16.49
C MET A 125 -14.59 -7.55 17.46
N SER A 126 -13.76 -8.60 17.33
CA SER A 126 -12.54 -8.77 18.12
C SER A 126 -11.64 -7.53 18.05
N LYS A 127 -10.96 -7.28 19.17
CA LYS A 127 -10.01 -6.19 19.39
C LYS A 127 -8.60 -6.69 19.69
N GLU A 128 -8.39 -8.01 19.66
CA GLU A 128 -7.13 -8.67 20.06
C GLU A 128 -5.90 -8.11 19.32
N ASN A 129 -6.03 -7.82 18.02
CA ASN A 129 -4.94 -7.29 17.20
C ASN A 129 -5.00 -5.76 16.99
N LEU A 130 -5.93 -5.09 17.67
CA LEU A 130 -6.10 -3.65 17.47
C LEU A 130 -4.90 -2.90 18.05
N GLN A 131 -4.32 -2.00 17.26
CA GLN A 131 -3.17 -1.22 17.72
C GLN A 131 -3.61 -0.10 18.68
N PRO A 132 -2.75 0.34 19.61
CA PRO A 132 -3.10 1.38 20.60
C PRO A 132 -3.67 2.65 19.96
N ASP A 133 -3.06 3.12 18.87
CA ASP A 133 -3.53 4.33 18.18
C ASP A 133 -4.93 4.14 17.55
N ASP A 134 -5.31 2.92 17.16
CA ASP A 134 -6.64 2.63 16.60
C ASP A 134 -7.68 2.46 17.70
N GLU A 135 -7.29 1.82 18.82
CA GLU A 135 -8.14 1.68 20.00
C GLU A 135 -8.50 3.04 20.60
N GLN A 136 -7.52 3.94 20.73
CA GLN A 136 -7.75 5.31 21.16
C GLN A 136 -8.74 6.04 20.24
N HIS A 137 -8.63 5.82 18.92
CA HIS A 137 -9.55 6.44 17.97
C HIS A 137 -10.97 5.86 18.04
N LEU A 138 -11.10 4.54 18.23
CA LEU A 138 -12.39 3.89 18.46
C LEU A 138 -13.05 4.38 19.76
N ALA A 139 -12.28 4.52 20.84
CA ALA A 139 -12.76 5.05 22.11
C ALA A 139 -13.28 6.49 21.96
N TYR A 140 -12.53 7.34 21.24
CA TYR A 140 -12.98 8.68 20.88
C TYR A 140 -14.29 8.65 20.08
N ALA A 141 -14.37 7.80 19.05
CA ALA A 141 -15.55 7.71 18.19
C ALA A 141 -16.78 7.20 18.97
N ALA A 142 -16.61 6.21 19.85
CA ALA A 142 -17.67 5.70 20.72
C ALA A 142 -18.22 6.79 21.64
N SER A 143 -17.33 7.54 22.29
CA SER A 143 -17.72 8.68 23.13
C SER A 143 -18.49 9.74 22.33
N HIS A 144 -18.00 10.10 21.14
CA HIS A 144 -18.63 11.10 20.28
C HIS A 144 -20.00 10.68 19.76
N MET A 145 -20.22 9.37 19.58
CA MET A 145 -21.51 8.79 19.18
C MET A 145 -22.39 8.39 20.38
N SER A 146 -22.00 8.75 21.61
CA SER A 146 -22.71 8.40 22.84
C SER A 146 -22.95 6.88 23.01
N LEU A 147 -21.96 6.08 22.63
CA LEU A 147 -21.97 4.63 22.78
C LEU A 147 -21.35 4.22 24.12
N PRO A 148 -21.89 3.20 24.81
CA PRO A 148 -21.39 2.77 26.11
C PRO A 148 -20.00 2.15 26.04
N SER A 149 -19.62 1.58 24.89
CA SER A 149 -18.30 0.96 24.70
C SER A 149 -17.89 0.97 23.23
N HIS A 150 -16.59 1.17 23.01
CA HIS A 150 -15.97 1.05 21.70
C HIS A 150 -15.93 -0.39 21.15
N ASN A 151 -16.22 -1.39 22.00
CA ASN A 151 -16.38 -2.78 21.59
C ASN A 151 -17.56 -2.97 20.62
N SER A 152 -18.53 -2.05 20.62
CA SER A 152 -19.66 -2.05 19.68
C SER A 152 -19.32 -1.52 18.28
N LEU A 153 -18.07 -1.05 18.07
CA LEU A 153 -17.62 -0.49 16.81
C LEU A 153 -16.65 -1.43 16.08
N LEU A 154 -16.90 -1.62 14.79
CA LEU A 154 -16.00 -2.33 13.88
C LEU A 154 -14.95 -1.35 13.30
N PRO A 155 -13.64 -1.52 13.59
CA PRO A 155 -12.60 -0.73 12.95
C PRO A 155 -12.44 -1.13 11.47
N LEU A 156 -12.39 -0.13 10.60
CA LEU A 156 -12.13 -0.28 9.17
C LEU A 156 -10.83 0.40 8.79
N GLY A 157 -10.10 -0.22 7.88
CA GLY A 157 -8.95 0.37 7.21
C GLY A 157 -9.22 0.55 5.72
N LEU A 158 -8.72 1.64 5.16
CA LEU A 158 -8.68 1.89 3.73
C LEU A 158 -7.23 1.99 3.27
N TRP A 159 -6.93 1.34 2.16
CA TRP A 159 -5.69 1.55 1.41
C TRP A 159 -6.01 2.04 0.01
N SER A 160 -5.18 2.96 -0.48
CA SER A 160 -5.24 3.42 -1.86
C SER A 160 -3.84 3.61 -2.43
N ASP A 161 -3.67 3.24 -3.69
CA ASP A 161 -2.49 3.53 -4.49
C ASP A 161 -2.79 3.38 -5.99
N ALA A 162 -1.84 3.79 -6.84
CA ALA A 162 -1.86 3.67 -8.28
C ALA A 162 -0.80 2.69 -8.78
N VAL A 163 -1.23 1.49 -9.16
CA VAL A 163 -0.33 0.40 -9.56
C VAL A 163 -0.18 0.29 -11.08
N PRO A 164 1.05 0.15 -11.62
CA PRO A 164 1.25 -0.05 -13.06
C PRO A 164 0.53 -1.31 -13.56
N CYS A 165 -0.28 -1.19 -14.60
CA CYS A 165 -1.15 -2.28 -15.05
C CYS A 165 -0.85 -2.85 -16.44
N ASN A 166 -0.01 -2.19 -17.24
CA ASN A 166 0.50 -2.69 -18.51
C ASN A 166 1.98 -3.09 -18.45
N TRP A 167 2.48 -3.71 -19.52
CA TRP A 167 3.84 -4.30 -19.58
C TRP A 167 4.95 -3.26 -19.50
N ASP A 168 4.82 -2.19 -20.27
CA ASP A 168 5.72 -1.03 -20.31
C ASP A 168 5.49 -0.04 -19.15
N ARG A 169 4.54 -0.32 -18.26
CA ARG A 169 4.21 0.48 -17.06
C ARG A 169 3.76 1.92 -17.37
N SER A 170 3.35 2.21 -18.59
CA SER A 170 2.86 3.55 -18.99
C SER A 170 1.43 3.84 -18.51
N GLN A 171 0.68 2.82 -18.07
CA GLN A 171 -0.66 2.95 -17.51
C GLN A 171 -0.69 2.44 -16.07
N SER A 172 -1.44 3.13 -15.23
CA SER A 172 -1.69 2.73 -13.84
C SER A 172 -3.17 2.53 -13.55
N LEU A 173 -3.48 1.62 -12.63
CA LEU A 173 -4.79 1.39 -12.04
C LEU A 173 -4.82 2.03 -10.66
N GLY A 174 -5.66 3.04 -10.44
CA GLY A 174 -5.98 3.52 -9.11
C GLY A 174 -6.92 2.55 -8.39
N LEU A 175 -6.62 2.27 -7.12
CA LEU A 175 -7.35 1.31 -6.30
C LEU A 175 -7.85 1.96 -5.02
N LEU A 176 -9.02 1.53 -4.55
CA LEU A 176 -9.48 1.74 -3.19
C LEU A 176 -9.84 0.39 -2.60
N VAL A 177 -9.19 0.03 -1.49
CA VAL A 177 -9.23 -1.31 -0.91
C VAL A 177 -9.58 -1.23 0.56
N LEU A 178 -10.61 -1.97 0.96
CA LEU A 178 -11.04 -2.12 2.34
C LEU A 178 -10.23 -3.24 3.02
N ASN A 179 -9.86 -3.00 4.27
CA ASN A 179 -9.24 -3.96 5.17
C ASN A 179 -9.80 -3.82 6.60
N PHE A 180 -9.45 -4.77 7.46
CA PHE A 180 -9.96 -4.86 8.83
C PHE A 180 -8.78 -4.95 9.81
N PRO A 181 -8.40 -3.83 10.46
CA PRO A 181 -7.20 -3.78 11.30
C PRO A 181 -7.19 -4.75 12.47
N SER A 182 -8.36 -5.08 13.04
CA SER A 182 -8.46 -5.90 14.25
C SER A 182 -8.59 -7.41 14.01
N LEU A 183 -8.72 -7.87 12.76
CA LEU A 183 -8.99 -9.29 12.50
C LEU A 183 -7.83 -10.19 12.96
N PRO A 184 -8.11 -11.30 13.68
CA PRO A 184 -7.09 -12.20 14.18
C PRO A 184 -6.56 -13.19 13.13
N GLY A 185 -5.49 -13.91 13.51
CA GLY A 185 -4.99 -15.09 12.80
C GLY A 185 -4.67 -14.82 11.33
N GLN A 186 -5.17 -15.65 10.40
CA GLN A 186 -4.93 -15.45 8.96
C GLN A 186 -5.72 -14.29 8.35
N TRP A 187 -6.76 -13.79 9.04
CA TRP A 187 -7.76 -12.89 8.48
C TRP A 187 -7.30 -11.42 8.44
N HIS A 188 -6.30 -11.03 9.23
CA HIS A 188 -5.63 -9.71 9.11
C HIS A 188 -5.07 -9.42 7.70
N LYS A 189 -4.89 -10.47 6.88
CA LYS A 189 -4.44 -10.39 5.47
C LYS A 189 -5.56 -10.04 4.49
N LEU A 190 -6.82 -9.95 4.92
CA LEU A 190 -7.96 -9.71 4.05
C LEU A 190 -7.90 -8.32 3.40
N ARG A 191 -8.05 -8.29 2.07
CA ARG A 191 -8.09 -7.08 1.23
C ARG A 191 -9.23 -7.21 0.22
N ILE A 192 -10.14 -6.24 0.24
CA ILE A 192 -11.33 -6.25 -0.61
C ILE A 192 -11.32 -4.97 -1.48
N PRO A 193 -11.20 -5.06 -2.81
CA PRO A 193 -11.30 -3.89 -3.66
C PRO A 193 -12.74 -3.38 -3.62
N ILE A 194 -12.93 -2.13 -3.23
CA ILE A 194 -14.27 -1.51 -3.25
C ILE A 194 -14.48 -0.64 -4.49
N PHE A 195 -13.39 -0.12 -5.06
CA PHE A 195 -13.39 0.66 -6.28
C PHE A 195 -12.03 0.56 -6.98
N CYS A 196 -12.03 0.69 -8.31
CA CYS A 196 -10.81 0.89 -9.07
C CYS A 196 -11.11 1.65 -10.35
N CYS A 197 -10.12 2.37 -10.88
CA CYS A 197 -10.23 3.09 -12.15
C CYS A 197 -8.84 3.32 -12.73
N LYS A 198 -8.65 3.15 -14.05
CA LYS A 198 -7.35 3.45 -14.68
C LYS A 198 -7.08 4.95 -14.59
N LYS A 199 -5.87 5.32 -14.15
CA LYS A 199 -5.43 6.72 -13.97
C LYS A 199 -5.58 7.56 -15.23
N HIS A 200 -5.45 6.94 -16.40
CA HIS A 200 -5.69 7.58 -17.69
C HIS A 200 -7.08 8.22 -17.83
N PHE A 201 -8.11 7.66 -17.19
CA PHE A 201 -9.47 8.22 -17.20
C PHE A 201 -9.76 9.15 -16.00
N GLN A 202 -8.86 9.24 -15.03
CA GLN A 202 -9.07 10.02 -13.82
C GLN A 202 -8.79 11.51 -14.06
N ILE A 203 -9.68 12.37 -13.57
CA ILE A 203 -9.48 13.82 -13.53
C ILE A 203 -8.98 14.18 -12.13
N LYS A 204 -7.65 14.25 -11.97
CA LYS A 204 -6.96 14.68 -10.73
C LYS A 204 -7.73 14.21 -9.47
N GLN A 205 -8.12 15.14 -8.60
CA GLN A 205 -8.84 14.87 -7.35
C GLN A 205 -10.33 14.56 -7.57
N LEU A 206 -10.96 15.12 -8.63
CA LEU A 206 -12.42 15.07 -8.83
C LEU A 206 -12.98 13.65 -8.95
N THR A 207 -12.30 12.79 -9.72
CA THR A 207 -12.73 11.38 -9.90
C THR A 207 -12.72 10.63 -8.58
N MET A 208 -11.71 10.88 -7.75
CA MET A 208 -11.55 10.18 -6.49
C MET A 208 -12.40 10.77 -5.37
N ASP A 209 -12.69 12.07 -5.41
CA ASP A 209 -13.71 12.67 -4.54
C ASP A 209 -15.09 12.08 -4.82
N ASP A 210 -15.47 11.90 -6.10
CA ASP A 210 -16.72 11.21 -6.44
C ASP A 210 -16.71 9.76 -5.94
N ALA A 211 -15.61 9.03 -6.13
CA ALA A 211 -15.48 7.65 -5.65
C ALA A 211 -15.53 7.55 -4.12
N MET A 212 -14.90 8.47 -3.40
CA MET A 212 -14.98 8.56 -1.94
C MET A 212 -16.39 8.91 -1.49
N ASN A 213 -17.06 9.87 -2.12
CA ASN A 213 -18.46 10.19 -1.83
C ASN A 213 -19.35 8.94 -1.94
N VAL A 214 -19.17 8.12 -2.98
CA VAL A 214 -19.94 6.88 -3.15
C VAL A 214 -19.54 5.83 -2.11
N ALA A 215 -18.25 5.62 -1.87
CA ALA A 215 -17.76 4.64 -0.89
C ALA A 215 -18.21 4.98 0.55
N LEU A 216 -18.30 6.28 0.87
CA LEU A 216 -18.65 6.82 2.18
C LEU A 216 -20.15 7.06 2.36
N GLN A 217 -20.97 6.91 1.31
CA GLN A 217 -22.42 6.90 1.42
C GLN A 217 -22.88 5.68 2.22
N ALA A 218 -22.89 5.82 3.55
CA ALA A 218 -23.45 4.86 4.49
C ALA A 218 -24.87 5.24 4.98
N THR A 219 -25.48 6.33 4.50
CA THR A 219 -26.69 6.89 5.16
C THR A 219 -27.76 7.48 4.25
N ARG A 220 -27.66 7.41 2.91
CA ARG A 220 -28.67 8.00 2.02
C ARG A 220 -29.08 7.06 0.89
N GLY A 221 -30.03 6.16 1.18
CA GLY A 221 -30.94 5.66 0.16
C GLY A 221 -30.70 4.28 -0.46
N SER A 222 -30.01 3.34 0.20
CA SER A 222 -30.12 1.95 -0.26
C SER A 222 -31.53 1.41 0.05
N ARG A 223 -32.19 0.88 -0.99
CA ARG A 223 -33.50 0.22 -0.90
C ARG A 223 -33.39 -1.00 0.02
N LYS A 224 -33.58 -0.80 1.32
CA LYS A 224 -33.72 -1.89 2.29
C LYS A 224 -35.18 -2.11 2.65
N LYS A 225 -35.51 -3.35 3.02
CA LYS A 225 -36.63 -3.63 3.93
C LYS A 225 -36.25 -3.05 5.29
N ALA A 226 -37.12 -2.24 5.89
CA ALA A 226 -36.92 -1.74 7.25
C ALA A 226 -36.76 -2.92 8.22
N GLY A 227 -35.76 -2.89 9.12
CA GLY A 227 -35.66 -3.84 10.24
C GLY A 227 -34.30 -4.51 10.50
N ASP A 228 -33.39 -4.57 9.52
CA ASP A 228 -32.09 -5.26 9.72
C ASP A 228 -31.01 -4.31 10.28
N ASP A 229 -30.52 -4.60 11.49
CA ASP A 229 -29.41 -3.86 12.11
C ASP A 229 -28.12 -4.00 11.31
N LEU A 230 -27.53 -2.85 10.94
CA LEU A 230 -26.20 -2.81 10.34
C LEU A 230 -25.12 -2.76 11.42
N PRO A 231 -23.98 -3.45 11.23
CA PRO A 231 -22.83 -3.26 12.11
C PRO A 231 -22.39 -1.80 12.05
N ARG A 232 -22.20 -1.20 13.23
CA ARG A 232 -21.63 0.14 13.35
C ARG A 232 -20.13 0.04 13.13
N ALA A 233 -19.61 0.81 12.19
CA ALA A 233 -18.21 0.75 11.80
C ALA A 233 -17.60 2.14 11.75
N VAL A 234 -16.31 2.23 12.08
CA VAL A 234 -15.54 3.48 12.09
C VAL A 234 -14.27 3.29 11.28
N LEU A 235 -13.95 4.28 10.45
CA LEU A 235 -12.70 4.31 9.73
C LEU A 235 -11.57 4.68 10.69
N THR A 236 -10.69 3.73 11.02
CA THR A 236 -9.56 3.94 11.94
C THR A 236 -8.23 4.11 11.24
N GLN A 237 -8.12 3.62 9.99
CA GLN A 237 -6.89 3.69 9.22
C GLN A 237 -7.13 4.10 7.77
N ILE A 238 -6.31 5.04 7.28
CA ILE A 238 -6.06 5.27 5.87
C ILE A 238 -4.56 5.12 5.63
N ARG A 239 -4.18 4.26 4.68
CA ARG A 239 -2.79 3.98 4.32
C ARG A 239 -2.54 4.20 2.83
N GLY A 240 -1.32 4.58 2.53
CA GLY A 240 -0.76 4.61 1.18
C GLY A 240 0.31 5.68 1.05
N ASP A 241 0.87 5.80 -0.14
CA ASP A 241 2.04 6.64 -0.34
C ASP A 241 1.73 8.14 -0.25
N ARG A 242 2.77 8.94 -0.05
CA ARG A 242 2.62 10.40 0.07
C ARG A 242 1.99 11.02 -1.18
N LYS A 243 2.26 10.46 -2.36
CA LYS A 243 1.70 10.96 -3.62
C LYS A 243 0.19 10.75 -3.65
N MET A 244 -0.30 9.58 -3.23
CA MET A 244 -1.70 9.27 -3.06
C MET A 244 -2.34 10.22 -2.06
N LEU A 245 -1.76 10.39 -0.87
CA LEU A 245 -2.30 11.29 0.15
C LEU A 245 -2.45 12.74 -0.37
N LYS A 246 -1.49 13.20 -1.18
CA LYS A 246 -1.59 14.49 -1.87
C LYS A 246 -2.70 14.48 -2.93
N GLU A 247 -2.72 13.51 -3.82
CA GLU A 247 -3.63 13.50 -4.97
C GLU A 247 -5.09 13.27 -4.56
N LEU A 248 -5.33 12.49 -3.50
CA LEU A 248 -6.68 12.14 -3.03
C LEU A 248 -7.21 13.11 -1.98
N PHE A 249 -6.37 13.50 -1.02
CA PHE A 249 -6.80 14.27 0.14
C PHE A 249 -6.22 15.68 0.15
N ALA A 250 -5.53 16.10 -0.92
CA ALA A 250 -4.85 17.39 -1.04
C ALA A 250 -3.83 17.69 0.07
N LEU A 251 -3.32 16.65 0.76
CA LEU A 251 -2.34 16.83 1.84
C LEU A 251 -1.03 17.48 1.34
N PRO A 252 -0.24 18.10 2.23
CA PRO A 252 0.98 18.81 1.84
C PRO A 252 2.04 17.96 1.12
N GLN A 253 2.58 18.49 0.01
CA GLN A 253 3.73 17.95 -0.71
C GLN A 253 5.06 18.24 0.02
N HIS A 254 6.09 17.45 -0.30
CA HIS A 254 7.41 17.44 0.33
C HIS A 254 8.23 18.72 0.18
N ASN A 255 7.85 19.63 -0.70
CA ASN A 255 8.58 20.85 -1.02
C ASN A 255 7.72 22.11 -0.88
N GLU A 256 6.60 22.03 -0.15
CA GLU A 256 5.74 23.18 0.07
C GLU A 256 6.33 24.09 1.17
N VAL A 257 6.63 25.34 0.79
CA VAL A 257 7.20 26.36 1.70
C VAL A 257 6.30 26.57 2.92
N ASN A 258 4.98 26.60 2.70
CA ASN A 258 3.97 26.82 3.74
C ASN A 258 3.71 25.59 4.64
N GLY A 259 4.62 24.60 4.61
CA GLY A 259 4.66 23.45 5.49
C GLY A 259 4.46 22.13 4.77
N ILE A 260 5.28 21.14 5.12
CA ILE A 260 5.40 19.83 4.46
C ILE A 260 4.67 18.71 5.21
N CYS A 261 4.05 18.97 6.35
CA CYS A 261 3.40 17.96 7.17
C CYS A 261 1.92 18.27 7.40
N PHE A 262 1.12 17.21 7.47
CA PHE A 262 -0.29 17.30 7.85
C PHE A 262 -0.51 17.14 9.37
N ARG A 263 0.52 16.74 10.12
CA ARG A 263 0.47 16.52 11.58
C ARG A 263 1.00 17.71 12.38
N CYS A 264 1.85 18.55 11.81
CA CYS A 264 2.55 19.63 12.51
C CYS A 264 2.98 20.74 11.52
N PRO A 265 3.42 21.92 12.02
CA PRO A 265 3.81 23.06 11.19
C PRO A 265 5.22 22.95 10.58
N CYS A 266 5.81 21.76 10.49
CA CYS A 266 7.12 21.57 9.89
C CYS A 266 7.17 22.11 8.45
N THR A 267 8.26 22.81 8.13
CA THR A 267 8.55 23.42 6.81
C THR A 267 9.83 22.81 6.21
N PRO A 268 10.16 23.09 4.94
CA PRO A 268 11.44 22.66 4.37
C PRO A 268 12.66 23.20 5.13
N ALA A 269 12.52 24.34 5.83
CA ALA A 269 13.58 24.93 6.65
C ALA A 269 13.75 24.17 7.98
N THR A 270 12.64 23.77 8.62
CA THR A 270 12.65 23.14 9.95
C THR A 270 12.68 21.61 9.92
N MET A 271 12.62 20.98 8.73
CA MET A 271 12.59 19.51 8.61
C MET A 271 13.83 18.77 9.13
N ARG A 272 14.93 19.51 9.35
CA ARG A 272 16.20 18.99 9.89
C ARG A 272 16.28 19.10 11.41
N GLU A 273 15.29 19.73 12.05
CA GLU A 273 15.17 19.77 13.50
C GLU A 273 14.69 18.39 13.99
N VAL A 274 15.63 17.53 14.35
CA VAL A 274 15.36 16.14 14.78
C VAL A 274 15.58 15.92 16.29
N GLY A 275 16.07 16.96 16.98
CA GLY A 275 16.27 16.96 18.43
C GLY A 275 14.97 17.08 19.22
N LEU A 276 15.08 16.96 20.55
CA LEU A 276 13.93 17.04 21.47
C LEU A 276 13.27 18.43 21.50
N SER A 277 14.04 19.47 21.19
CA SER A 277 13.61 20.87 21.18
C SER A 277 13.12 21.36 19.80
N ALA A 278 12.88 20.45 18.84
CA ALA A 278 12.45 20.82 17.50
C ALA A 278 11.18 21.68 17.51
N SER A 279 11.15 22.77 16.75
CA SER A 279 10.05 23.74 16.76
C SER A 279 8.70 23.12 16.40
N TRP A 280 8.70 22.10 15.54
CA TRP A 280 7.49 21.44 15.09
C TRP A 280 6.86 20.51 16.13
N THR A 281 7.56 20.14 17.21
CA THR A 281 6.99 19.34 18.31
C THR A 281 6.15 20.19 19.27
N GLN A 282 6.35 21.51 19.28
CA GLN A 282 5.65 22.43 20.19
C GLN A 282 4.15 22.53 19.89
N ARG A 283 3.74 22.25 18.64
CA ARG A 283 2.35 22.34 18.22
C ARG A 283 2.02 21.27 17.18
N HIS A 284 1.24 20.28 17.59
CA HIS A 284 0.55 19.40 16.64
C HIS A 284 -0.71 20.08 16.13
N TYR A 285 -1.08 19.81 14.88
CA TYR A 285 -2.38 20.25 14.38
C TYR A 285 -3.47 19.38 15.00
N ASP A 286 -4.43 20.03 15.65
CA ASP A 286 -5.75 19.46 15.86
C ASP A 286 -6.59 19.56 14.57
N ASP A 287 -7.78 18.98 14.59
CA ASP A 287 -8.65 18.93 13.41
C ASP A 287 -9.02 20.34 12.91
N TRP A 288 -9.28 21.27 13.83
CA TRP A 288 -9.70 22.64 13.51
C TRP A 288 -8.56 23.47 12.91
N SER A 289 -7.38 23.43 13.51
CA SER A 289 -6.21 24.16 13.02
C SER A 289 -5.72 23.60 11.69
N PHE A 290 -5.77 22.26 11.51
CA PHE A 290 -5.50 21.64 10.22
C PHE A 290 -6.49 22.13 9.15
N MET A 291 -7.80 22.03 9.41
CA MET A 291 -8.83 22.42 8.44
C MET A 291 -8.80 23.92 8.13
N THR A 292 -8.58 24.77 9.13
CA THR A 292 -8.44 26.22 8.95
C THR A 292 -7.26 26.54 8.04
N ARG A 293 -6.09 25.94 8.29
CA ARG A 293 -4.93 26.06 7.40
C ARG A 293 -5.26 25.60 5.99
N PHE A 294 -5.96 24.48 5.86
CA PHE A 294 -6.34 23.90 4.57
C PHE A 294 -7.21 24.85 3.74
N LEU A 295 -8.22 25.45 4.38
CA LEU A 295 -9.11 26.44 3.78
C LEU A 295 -8.40 27.75 3.45
N MET A 296 -7.56 28.26 4.35
CA MET A 296 -6.75 29.47 4.12
C MET A 296 -5.78 29.31 2.94
N GLN A 297 -5.33 28.08 2.67
CA GLN A 297 -4.48 27.76 1.52
C GLN A 297 -5.28 27.55 0.21
N GLY A 298 -6.60 27.71 0.23
CA GLY A 298 -7.45 27.53 -0.95
C GLY A 298 -7.47 26.08 -1.48
N ARG A 299 -7.23 25.08 -0.62
CA ARG A 299 -7.22 23.68 -1.04
C ARG A 299 -8.62 23.11 -1.15
N LEU A 300 -8.80 22.20 -2.11
CA LEU A 300 -10.01 21.40 -2.23
C LEU A 300 -10.08 20.39 -1.08
N VAL A 301 -11.11 20.53 -0.24
CA VAL A 301 -11.38 19.60 0.85
C VAL A 301 -11.98 18.31 0.31
N SER A 302 -11.28 17.20 0.51
CA SER A 302 -11.77 15.88 0.11
C SER A 302 -13.01 15.47 0.92
N PRO A 303 -13.97 14.74 0.34
CA PRO A 303 -15.13 14.23 1.07
C PRO A 303 -14.81 13.37 2.30
N VAL A 304 -13.61 12.80 2.36
CA VAL A 304 -13.16 11.99 3.52
C VAL A 304 -13.20 12.79 4.83
N PHE A 305 -12.98 14.11 4.78
CA PHE A 305 -13.02 14.99 5.96
C PHE A 305 -14.45 15.19 6.49
N GLY A 306 -15.47 14.81 5.73
CA GLY A 306 -16.87 14.81 6.17
C GLY A 306 -17.31 13.53 6.89
N ILE A 307 -16.42 12.53 7.03
CA ILE A 307 -16.74 11.29 7.75
C ILE A 307 -16.86 11.59 9.25
N PRO A 308 -17.92 11.11 9.94
CA PRO A 308 -18.03 11.24 11.38
C PRO A 308 -16.79 10.74 12.11
N CYS A 309 -16.35 11.51 13.11
CA CYS A 309 -15.17 11.20 13.92
C CYS A 309 -13.83 11.18 13.16
N PHE A 310 -13.76 11.59 11.88
CA PHE A 310 -12.51 11.56 11.13
C PHE A 310 -11.51 12.60 11.63
N LYS A 311 -10.38 12.11 12.17
CA LYS A 311 -9.25 12.95 12.60
C LYS A 311 -8.02 12.64 11.76
N PRO A 312 -7.49 13.55 10.95
CA PRO A 312 -6.37 13.26 10.05
C PRO A 312 -5.13 12.72 10.78
N GLY A 313 -4.81 13.29 11.95
CA GLY A 313 -3.68 12.85 12.78
C GLY A 313 -3.82 11.42 13.33
N ASN A 314 -5.05 10.94 13.50
CA ASN A 314 -5.32 9.60 14.03
C ASN A 314 -5.63 8.60 12.92
N VAL A 315 -6.35 9.00 11.87
CA VAL A 315 -6.81 8.06 10.84
C VAL A 315 -5.76 7.87 9.75
N ILE A 316 -5.05 8.92 9.34
CA ILE A 316 -4.04 8.82 8.28
C ILE A 316 -2.74 8.28 8.88
N ARG A 317 -2.41 7.04 8.53
CA ARG A 317 -1.24 6.32 9.04
C ARG A 317 -0.03 6.55 8.14
N LEU A 318 1.09 6.91 8.75
CA LEU A 318 2.39 6.87 8.10
C LEU A 318 2.85 5.41 8.06
N ASP A 319 3.32 4.94 6.90
CA ASP A 319 3.74 3.56 6.74
C ASP A 319 5.27 3.43 6.65
N TRP A 320 5.81 2.41 7.32
CA TRP A 320 7.24 2.14 7.38
C TRP A 320 7.87 1.92 6.00
N LEU A 321 7.16 1.23 5.11
CA LEU A 321 7.62 0.94 3.75
C LEU A 321 7.96 2.22 2.98
N HIS A 322 7.05 3.19 2.93
CA HIS A 322 7.32 4.42 2.20
C HIS A 322 8.24 5.38 2.96
N VAL A 323 8.08 5.51 4.27
CA VAL A 323 8.83 6.50 5.06
C VAL A 323 10.28 6.05 5.30
N VAL A 324 10.47 4.77 5.60
CA VAL A 324 11.77 4.19 5.96
C VAL A 324 12.37 3.46 4.77
N ASP A 325 11.82 2.30 4.38
CA ASP A 325 12.46 1.42 3.40
C ASP A 325 12.72 2.14 2.06
N LEU A 326 11.70 2.77 1.47
CA LEU A 326 11.79 3.58 0.24
C LEU A 326 12.14 5.07 0.50
N GLY A 327 12.36 5.41 1.77
CA GLY A 327 12.67 6.77 2.22
C GLY A 327 14.06 6.85 2.81
N VAL A 328 14.13 7.06 4.12
CA VAL A 328 15.40 7.33 4.81
C VAL A 328 16.39 6.18 4.68
N ALA A 329 15.94 4.92 4.65
CA ALA A 329 16.82 3.77 4.48
C ALA A 329 17.39 3.69 3.06
N ALA A 330 16.58 3.89 2.02
CA ALA A 330 17.06 3.96 0.64
C ALA A 330 18.01 5.14 0.41
N ASP A 331 17.76 6.27 1.07
CA ASP A 331 18.67 7.43 1.04
C ASP A 331 20.01 7.06 1.70
N THR A 332 20.01 6.53 2.93
CA THR A 332 21.23 6.08 3.63
C THR A 332 21.97 4.99 2.85
N ALA A 333 21.26 4.00 2.31
CA ALA A 333 21.85 2.95 1.49
C ALA A 333 22.60 3.51 0.28
N GLY A 334 21.99 4.43 -0.45
CA GLY A 334 22.65 5.08 -1.59
C GLY A 334 23.91 5.83 -1.16
N GLN A 335 23.84 6.59 -0.07
CA GLN A 335 24.95 7.40 0.43
C GLN A 335 26.12 6.54 0.92
N ILE A 336 25.85 5.48 1.68
CA ILE A 336 26.88 4.54 2.17
C ILE A 336 27.52 3.77 1.00
N LEU A 337 26.73 3.20 0.08
CA LEU A 337 27.27 2.48 -1.07
C LEU A 337 28.16 3.39 -1.94
N TRP A 338 27.79 4.66 -2.08
CA TRP A 338 28.56 5.64 -2.83
C TRP A 338 29.91 5.97 -2.18
N GLN A 339 29.97 6.02 -0.85
CA GLN A 339 31.21 6.24 -0.11
C GLN A 339 32.11 5.00 -0.12
N VAL A 340 31.53 3.82 0.13
CA VAL A 340 32.26 2.55 0.14
C VAL A 340 32.88 2.26 -1.23
N GLN A 341 32.18 2.51 -2.33
CA GLN A 341 32.77 2.23 -3.66
C GLN A 341 34.05 3.05 -3.94
N LEU A 342 34.27 4.20 -3.29
CA LEU A 342 35.53 4.95 -3.43
C LEU A 342 36.74 4.22 -2.85
N ARG A 343 36.51 3.23 -1.99
CA ARG A 343 37.55 2.42 -1.31
C ARG A 343 37.80 1.08 -1.98
N LEU A 344 37.03 0.75 -3.03
CA LEU A 344 37.14 -0.50 -3.75
C LEU A 344 38.07 -0.38 -4.97
N PRO A 345 38.73 -1.49 -5.39
CA PRO A 345 39.56 -1.48 -6.58
C PRO A 345 38.73 -1.27 -7.85
N GLY A 346 39.26 -0.49 -8.79
CA GLY A 346 38.63 -0.23 -10.08
C GLY A 346 39.01 1.15 -10.64
N SER A 347 39.23 1.22 -11.95
CA SER A 347 39.63 2.45 -12.66
C SER A 347 38.50 3.47 -12.77
N ASN A 348 37.24 3.02 -12.67
CA ASN A 348 36.06 3.85 -12.81
C ASN A 348 34.92 3.38 -11.88
N VAL A 349 33.87 4.19 -11.76
CA VAL A 349 32.71 3.91 -10.87
C VAL A 349 32.05 2.58 -11.20
N ALA A 350 31.90 2.23 -12.48
CA ALA A 350 31.24 0.99 -12.88
C ALA A 350 32.01 -0.26 -12.42
N GLU A 351 33.34 -0.26 -12.53
CA GLU A 351 34.20 -1.34 -12.04
C GLU A 351 34.12 -1.47 -10.52
N ARG A 352 34.16 -0.35 -9.79
CA ARG A 352 34.07 -0.36 -8.32
C ARG A 352 32.70 -0.82 -7.82
N LEU A 353 31.62 -0.45 -8.51
CA LEU A 353 30.27 -0.95 -8.22
C LEU A 353 30.12 -2.44 -8.56
N LYS A 354 30.82 -2.94 -9.58
CA LYS A 354 30.86 -4.38 -9.87
C LYS A 354 31.53 -5.15 -8.74
N ALA A 355 32.65 -4.66 -8.22
CA ALA A 355 33.31 -5.23 -7.04
C ALA A 355 32.37 -5.22 -5.81
N LEU A 356 31.71 -4.08 -5.56
CA LEU A 356 30.74 -3.95 -4.46
C LEU A 356 29.57 -4.93 -4.60
N PHE A 357 29.10 -5.16 -5.83
CA PHE A 357 27.99 -6.08 -6.07
C PHE A 357 28.39 -7.55 -5.87
N LEU A 358 29.66 -7.92 -6.08
CA LEU A 358 30.16 -9.26 -5.77
C LEU A 358 30.16 -9.52 -4.26
N GLU A 359 30.61 -8.57 -3.45
CA GLU A 359 30.50 -8.63 -1.97
C GLU A 359 29.04 -8.80 -1.54
N MET A 360 28.14 -8.00 -2.13
CA MET A 360 26.70 -8.09 -1.86
C MET A 360 26.12 -9.46 -2.23
N LYS A 361 26.58 -10.08 -3.33
CA LYS A 361 26.18 -11.45 -3.71
C LYS A 361 26.69 -12.50 -2.73
N GLY A 362 27.90 -12.33 -2.18
CA GLY A 362 28.41 -13.16 -1.08
C GLY A 362 27.48 -13.12 0.13
N PHE A 363 27.15 -11.92 0.61
CA PHE A 363 26.20 -11.71 1.70
C PHE A 363 24.82 -12.36 1.44
N TYR A 364 24.29 -12.25 0.21
CA TYR A 364 23.03 -12.90 -0.15
C TYR A 364 23.12 -14.44 -0.17
N GLY A 365 24.27 -14.99 -0.53
CA GLY A 365 24.54 -16.42 -0.48
C GLY A 365 24.47 -16.97 0.95
N GLU A 366 25.01 -16.22 1.91
CA GLU A 366 25.04 -16.60 3.33
C GLU A 366 23.69 -16.35 4.04
N SER A 367 23.05 -15.21 3.78
CA SER A 367 21.79 -14.84 4.42
C SER A 367 20.55 -15.56 3.86
N HIS A 368 20.67 -16.24 2.72
CA HIS A 368 19.59 -16.90 1.99
C HIS A 368 18.34 -16.01 1.79
N SER A 369 18.52 -14.70 1.63
CA SER A 369 17.41 -13.76 1.50
C SER A 369 16.68 -13.92 0.15
N PRO A 370 15.34 -14.10 0.15
CA PRO A 370 14.57 -14.12 -1.09
C PRO A 370 14.46 -12.73 -1.74
N ASP A 371 14.61 -11.66 -0.96
CA ASP A 371 14.58 -10.27 -1.43
C ASP A 371 16.02 -9.78 -1.64
N GLN A 372 16.45 -9.78 -2.89
CA GLN A 372 17.83 -9.47 -3.30
C GLN A 372 17.89 -8.66 -4.59
N LEU A 373 18.92 -7.82 -4.71
CA LEU A 373 19.18 -7.10 -5.95
C LEU A 373 19.72 -8.04 -7.03
N ASN A 374 19.14 -7.91 -8.24
CA ASN A 374 19.60 -8.64 -9.42
C ASN A 374 20.79 -7.98 -10.11
N THR A 375 20.96 -6.67 -9.92
CA THR A 375 22.05 -5.87 -10.48
C THR A 375 22.28 -4.65 -9.61
N LEU A 376 23.47 -4.06 -9.71
CA LEU A 376 23.80 -2.76 -9.13
C LEU A 376 24.47 -1.90 -10.20
N THR A 377 23.85 -0.78 -10.55
CA THR A 377 24.38 0.15 -11.56
C THR A 377 24.53 1.55 -10.96
N GLU A 378 25.35 2.39 -11.58
CA GLU A 378 25.56 3.76 -11.12
C GLU A 378 24.23 4.52 -10.99
N THR A 379 23.39 4.48 -12.02
CA THR A 379 22.08 5.17 -12.02
C THR A 379 21.08 4.65 -10.97
N MET A 380 21.33 3.46 -10.40
CA MET A 380 20.56 2.97 -9.25
C MET A 380 20.99 3.61 -7.94
N ILE A 381 22.20 4.14 -7.84
CA ILE A 381 22.72 4.81 -6.63
C ILE A 381 22.70 6.32 -6.82
N ARG A 382 23.16 6.83 -7.97
CA ARG A 382 23.27 8.26 -8.25
C ARG A 382 22.74 8.54 -9.66
N LYS A 383 21.66 9.32 -9.75
CA LYS A 383 21.01 9.64 -11.02
C LYS A 383 21.90 10.47 -11.94
N ASP A 384 22.54 11.48 -11.37
CA ASP A 384 23.44 12.42 -12.04
C ASP A 384 24.34 13.10 -10.99
N SER A 385 25.33 13.87 -11.45
CA SER A 385 26.31 14.54 -10.56
C SER A 385 25.69 15.57 -9.63
N ARG A 386 24.48 16.08 -9.91
CA ARG A 386 23.77 17.07 -9.08
C ARG A 386 22.83 16.42 -8.06
N ALA A 387 22.60 15.11 -8.19
CA ALA A 387 21.75 14.37 -7.28
C ALA A 387 22.57 13.72 -6.17
N ALA A 388 22.12 13.90 -4.93
CA ALA A 388 22.62 13.11 -3.81
C ALA A 388 22.28 11.62 -3.99
N PRO A 389 23.19 10.70 -3.63
CA PRO A 389 22.95 9.27 -3.74
C PRO A 389 21.66 8.80 -3.05
N LYS A 390 20.94 7.90 -3.69
CA LYS A 390 19.78 7.16 -3.18
C LYS A 390 19.67 5.84 -3.92
N LEU A 391 19.60 4.73 -3.19
CA LEU A 391 19.38 3.42 -3.79
C LEU A 391 17.96 3.31 -4.35
N LYS A 392 17.85 3.00 -5.64
CA LYS A 392 16.61 2.70 -6.35
C LYS A 392 16.36 1.20 -6.38
N ALA A 393 15.61 0.71 -5.40
CA ALA A 393 15.26 -0.70 -5.22
C ALA A 393 13.84 -0.85 -4.66
N LYS A 394 13.32 -2.09 -4.57
CA LYS A 394 12.08 -2.37 -3.84
C LYS A 394 12.30 -2.21 -2.33
N GLY A 395 11.25 -1.89 -1.58
CA GLY A 395 11.37 -1.71 -0.13
C GLY A 395 11.97 -2.92 0.58
N ALA A 396 11.51 -4.12 0.22
CA ALA A 396 11.99 -5.36 0.84
C ALA A 396 13.48 -5.61 0.56
N GLU A 397 13.94 -5.29 -0.66
CA GLU A 397 15.36 -5.37 -1.04
C GLU A 397 16.21 -4.40 -0.21
N VAL A 398 15.75 -3.14 -0.03
CA VAL A 398 16.46 -2.14 0.79
C VAL A 398 16.54 -2.60 2.24
N ARG A 399 15.41 -3.05 2.82
CA ARG A 399 15.34 -3.52 4.21
C ARG A 399 16.33 -4.65 4.47
N LYS A 400 16.38 -5.65 3.57
CA LYS A 400 17.29 -6.79 3.71
C LYS A 400 18.76 -6.43 3.50
N LEU A 401 19.03 -5.29 2.87
CA LEU A 401 20.39 -4.81 2.65
C LEU A 401 20.99 -4.10 3.87
N ILE A 402 20.18 -3.64 4.83
CA ILE A 402 20.68 -2.81 5.95
C ILE A 402 21.78 -3.49 6.78
N PRO A 403 21.69 -4.79 7.16
CA PRO A 403 22.79 -5.46 7.84
C PRO A 403 24.09 -5.50 7.02
N PHE A 404 23.99 -5.76 5.72
CA PHE A 404 25.14 -5.72 4.80
C PHE A 404 25.79 -4.33 4.76
N LEU A 405 24.99 -3.26 4.78
CA LEU A 405 25.54 -1.89 4.81
C LEU A 405 26.39 -1.63 6.06
N VAL A 406 25.99 -2.17 7.22
CA VAL A 406 26.79 -2.09 8.45
C VAL A 406 28.10 -2.85 8.28
N GLU A 407 28.07 -4.06 7.71
CA GLU A 407 29.26 -4.88 7.48
C GLU A 407 30.29 -4.17 6.58
N ILE A 408 29.86 -3.67 5.41
CA ILE A 408 30.77 -2.98 4.48
C ILE A 408 31.24 -1.63 5.03
N ALA A 409 30.41 -0.92 5.79
CA ALA A 409 30.82 0.33 6.42
C ALA A 409 31.93 0.06 7.45
N ASN A 410 31.77 -0.97 8.29
CA ASN A 410 32.78 -1.40 9.25
C ASN A 410 34.07 -1.92 8.61
N ARG A 411 34.01 -2.41 7.37
CA ARG A 411 35.20 -2.90 6.65
C ARG A 411 35.96 -1.78 5.94
N TYR A 412 35.26 -0.84 5.29
CA TYR A 412 35.88 0.12 4.35
C TYR A 412 35.92 1.57 4.84
N LEU A 413 35.07 1.94 5.80
CA LEU A 413 35.00 3.29 6.37
C LEU A 413 35.66 3.31 7.74
N VAL A 414 36.98 3.06 7.76
CA VAL A 414 37.78 2.88 8.98
C VAL A 414 38.98 3.82 9.06
N ASP A 415 39.06 4.81 8.18
CA ASP A 415 40.19 5.75 8.17
C ASP A 415 40.10 6.69 9.37
N PRO A 416 41.00 6.60 10.37
CA PRO A 416 40.93 7.43 11.57
C PRO A 416 41.21 8.92 11.29
N ALA A 417 41.79 9.25 10.12
CA ALA A 417 41.97 10.63 9.69
C ALA A 417 40.67 11.26 9.17
N LYS A 418 39.62 10.45 8.97
CA LYS A 418 38.33 10.85 8.40
C LYS A 418 37.21 10.70 9.44
N PRO A 419 36.89 11.74 10.24
CA PRO A 419 35.83 11.65 11.25
C PRO A 419 34.46 11.28 10.64
N GLU A 420 34.24 11.57 9.35
CA GLU A 420 33.05 11.17 8.63
C GLU A 420 32.90 9.65 8.47
N ASP A 421 33.99 8.88 8.44
CA ASP A 421 33.96 7.42 8.32
C ASP A 421 33.28 6.80 9.56
N GLU A 422 33.67 7.23 10.77
CA GLU A 422 33.03 6.82 12.03
C GLU A 422 31.57 7.29 12.11
N ALA A 423 31.29 8.53 11.71
CA ALA A 423 29.94 9.06 11.68
C ALA A 423 29.00 8.28 10.73
N GLN A 424 29.49 7.88 9.56
CA GLN A 424 28.78 7.05 8.59
C GLN A 424 28.50 5.65 9.14
N ARG A 425 29.48 5.01 9.79
CA ARG A 425 29.31 3.71 10.47
C ARG A 425 28.24 3.77 11.56
N LYS A 426 28.30 4.78 12.42
CA LYS A 426 27.27 5.02 13.46
C LYS A 426 25.89 5.25 12.83
N CYS A 427 25.81 6.05 11.77
CA CYS A 427 24.53 6.33 11.10
C CYS A 427 23.84 5.05 10.63
N VAL A 428 24.56 4.19 9.91
CA VAL A 428 23.97 2.94 9.41
C VAL A 428 23.71 1.93 10.52
N ARG A 429 24.52 1.92 11.59
CA ARG A 429 24.24 1.08 12.76
C ARG A 429 22.96 1.50 13.48
N HIS A 430 22.75 2.79 13.71
CA HIS A 430 21.50 3.29 14.30
C HIS A 430 20.27 3.01 13.44
N LEU A 431 20.43 3.03 12.11
CA LEU A 431 19.37 2.58 11.21
C LEU A 431 19.06 1.08 11.42
N LEU A 432 20.08 0.23 11.58
CA LEU A 432 19.88 -1.18 11.89
C LEU A 432 19.23 -1.37 13.27
N ASP A 433 19.66 -0.63 14.30
CA ASP A 433 19.05 -0.62 15.63
C ASP A 433 17.54 -0.33 15.53
N CYS A 434 17.11 0.58 14.65
CA CYS A 434 15.69 0.84 14.41
C CYS A 434 14.94 -0.39 13.89
N TYR A 435 15.54 -1.18 12.99
CA TYR A 435 14.90 -2.41 12.49
C TYR A 435 14.90 -3.53 13.52
N GLU A 436 15.94 -3.63 14.35
CA GLU A 436 16.01 -4.58 15.46
C GLU A 436 14.92 -4.25 16.50
N ALA A 437 14.68 -2.97 16.79
CA ALA A 437 13.63 -2.50 17.70
C ALA A 437 12.19 -2.77 17.21
N LEU A 438 12.00 -3.13 15.93
CA LEU A 438 10.68 -3.55 15.40
C LEU A 438 10.35 -5.02 15.66
N THR A 439 11.31 -5.80 16.16
CA THR A 439 11.11 -7.22 16.46
C THR A 439 10.35 -7.41 17.77
N GLU A 440 9.75 -8.57 17.96
CA GLU A 440 9.02 -8.88 19.20
C GLU A 440 10.00 -9.36 20.29
N PRO A 441 9.88 -8.86 21.55
CA PRO A 441 8.89 -7.89 22.03
C PRO A 441 9.18 -6.45 21.56
N TYR A 442 8.18 -5.79 20.97
CA TYR A 442 8.33 -4.40 20.51
C TYR A 442 8.52 -3.41 21.66
N SER A 443 9.56 -2.59 21.56
CA SER A 443 9.86 -1.50 22.50
C SER A 443 9.85 -0.17 21.78
N ARG A 444 8.84 0.66 22.11
CA ARG A 444 8.74 2.03 21.58
C ARG A 444 9.93 2.87 21.99
N ASP A 445 10.39 2.73 23.23
CA ASP A 445 11.48 3.56 23.75
C ASP A 445 12.80 3.25 23.03
N ASP A 446 13.06 1.97 22.74
CA ASP A 446 14.25 1.57 21.97
C ASP A 446 14.18 2.09 20.52
N LEU A 447 13.01 2.00 19.88
CA LEU A 447 12.83 2.56 18.54
C LEU A 447 12.98 4.09 18.53
N MET A 448 12.43 4.79 19.53
CA MET A 448 12.56 6.24 19.67
C MET A 448 14.01 6.65 19.87
N LEU A 449 14.75 5.95 20.72
CA LEU A 449 16.17 6.21 20.97
C LEU A 449 16.99 5.97 19.69
N ALA A 450 16.90 4.79 19.10
CA ALA A 450 17.61 4.43 17.88
C ALA A 450 17.27 5.39 16.73
N GLY A 451 15.99 5.74 16.57
CA GLY A 451 15.52 6.64 15.53
C GLY A 451 16.04 8.07 15.70
N ARG A 452 16.07 8.60 16.92
CA ARG A 452 16.64 9.92 17.19
C ARG A 452 18.15 9.95 16.96
N LEU A 453 18.87 8.92 17.37
CA LEU A 453 20.31 8.79 17.12
C LEU A 453 20.60 8.73 15.62
N PHE A 454 19.86 7.90 14.88
CA PHE A 454 19.95 7.81 13.41
C PHE A 454 19.69 9.17 12.75
N ALA A 455 18.58 9.82 13.07
CA ALA A 455 18.18 11.08 12.47
C ALA A 455 19.20 12.20 12.77
N SER A 456 19.68 12.28 14.01
CA SER A 456 20.69 13.25 14.43
C SER A 456 21.99 13.05 13.67
N GLN A 457 22.45 11.79 13.54
CA GLN A 457 23.67 11.47 12.82
C GLN A 457 23.55 11.77 11.32
N ALA A 458 22.39 11.48 10.71
CA ALA A 458 22.14 11.77 9.29
C ALA A 458 22.11 13.28 8.99
N VAL A 459 21.51 14.09 9.87
CA VAL A 459 21.51 15.55 9.73
C VAL A 459 22.91 16.13 9.96
N ALA A 460 23.66 15.61 10.93
CA ALA A 460 25.04 16.02 11.18
C ALA A 460 25.95 15.71 9.99
N LEU A 461 25.77 14.57 9.33
CA LEU A 461 26.50 14.22 8.10
C LEU A 461 26.16 15.17 6.94
N GLU A 462 24.88 15.55 6.75
CA GLU A 462 24.52 16.58 5.74
C GLU A 462 25.23 17.90 6.02
N ALA A 463 25.23 18.35 7.28
CA ALA A 463 25.91 19.58 7.69
C ALA A 463 27.44 19.51 7.56
N TYR A 464 28.03 18.33 7.76
CA TYR A 464 29.47 18.12 7.58
C TYR A 464 29.91 18.25 6.13
N PHE A 465 29.17 17.64 5.20
CA PHE A 465 29.52 17.70 3.77
C PHE A 465 29.14 19.03 3.12
N ASP A 466 28.00 19.62 3.49
CA ASP A 466 27.49 20.93 3.07
C ASP A 466 27.51 21.22 1.55
N ASP A 467 27.53 20.19 0.71
CA ASP A 467 27.60 20.30 -0.74
C ASP A 467 26.24 20.00 -1.43
N GLY A 468 25.28 19.50 -0.65
CA GLY A 468 23.95 19.08 -1.12
C GLY A 468 23.93 17.88 -2.07
N VAL A 469 25.08 17.25 -2.35
CA VAL A 469 25.25 16.20 -3.36
C VAL A 469 25.98 14.95 -2.86
N THR A 470 26.72 15.03 -1.76
CA THR A 470 27.40 13.87 -1.16
C THR A 470 26.51 13.20 -0.12
N TRP A 471 25.95 13.99 0.77
CA TRP A 471 25.01 13.54 1.79
C TRP A 471 23.84 14.50 1.90
N ARG A 472 22.61 13.99 1.95
CA ARG A 472 21.41 14.83 1.99
C ARG A 472 20.24 14.16 2.69
N THR A 473 19.74 14.81 3.73
CA THR A 473 18.49 14.46 4.39
C THR A 473 17.31 14.95 3.56
N LYS A 474 16.31 14.08 3.35
CA LYS A 474 15.11 14.40 2.57
C LYS A 474 13.90 14.57 3.48
N PRO A 475 12.80 15.21 3.01
CA PRO A 475 11.59 15.46 3.81
C PRO A 475 10.94 14.22 4.46
N LYS A 476 11.27 13.00 4.01
CA LYS A 476 10.80 11.77 4.67
C LYS A 476 11.44 11.57 6.05
N MET A 477 12.59 12.19 6.34
CA MET A 477 13.17 12.18 7.69
C MET A 477 12.20 12.77 8.72
N HIS A 478 11.53 13.87 8.39
CA HIS A 478 10.53 14.44 9.29
C HIS A 478 9.33 13.49 9.53
N LEU A 479 8.87 12.78 8.49
CA LEU A 479 7.82 11.77 8.67
C LEU A 479 8.31 10.58 9.48
N PHE A 480 9.59 10.22 9.37
CA PHE A 480 10.22 9.20 10.20
C PHE A 480 10.20 9.60 11.69
N MET A 481 10.43 10.87 12.02
CA MET A 481 10.31 11.36 13.40
C MET A 481 8.91 11.13 13.99
N HIS A 482 7.85 11.42 13.24
CA HIS A 482 6.49 11.12 13.69
C HIS A 482 6.20 9.62 13.80
N LEU A 483 6.86 8.80 12.96
CA LEU A 483 6.65 7.37 12.94
C LEU A 483 7.30 6.69 14.16
N ILE A 484 8.50 7.11 14.56
CA ILE A 484 9.14 6.58 15.78
C ILE A 484 8.44 7.05 17.06
N GLU A 485 7.74 8.19 17.01
CA GLU A 485 6.92 8.70 18.13
C GLU A 485 5.56 8.02 18.27
N SER A 486 5.11 7.20 17.30
CA SER A 486 3.82 6.50 17.37
C SER A 486 3.78 5.48 18.52
N HIS A 487 2.59 5.22 19.06
CA HIS A 487 2.40 4.16 20.05
C HIS A 487 2.16 2.79 19.42
N ALA A 488 1.81 2.73 18.13
CA ALA A 488 1.66 1.49 17.39
C ALA A 488 3.02 0.95 16.94
N ASN A 489 3.18 -0.37 16.89
CA ASN A 489 4.34 -0.99 16.26
C ASN A 489 4.29 -0.71 14.73
N PRO A 490 5.25 0.04 14.15
CA PRO A 490 5.20 0.41 12.73
C PRO A 490 5.20 -0.78 11.76
N SER A 491 5.71 -1.93 12.20
CA SER A 491 5.72 -3.17 11.39
C SER A 491 4.31 -3.75 11.18
N THR A 492 3.33 -3.34 11.99
CA THR A 492 1.93 -3.80 11.85
C THR A 492 1.14 -2.99 10.82
N ILE A 493 1.62 -1.79 10.48
CA ILE A 493 0.94 -0.82 9.61
C ILE A 493 1.67 -0.56 8.29
N TRP A 494 2.74 -1.29 7.96
CA TRP A 494 3.43 -1.14 6.68
C TRP A 494 2.59 -1.61 5.48
N CYS A 495 2.87 -1.05 4.31
CA CYS A 495 2.04 -1.26 3.11
C CYS A 495 2.47 -2.44 2.21
N TYR A 496 3.46 -3.26 2.59
CA TYR A 496 3.97 -4.36 1.75
C TYR A 496 2.86 -5.25 1.18
N ARG A 497 1.93 -5.66 2.04
CA ARG A 497 0.81 -6.54 1.66
C ARG A 497 -0.22 -5.82 0.81
N ASP A 498 -0.38 -4.52 1.05
CA ASP A 498 -1.31 -3.70 0.31
C ASP A 498 -0.79 -3.51 -1.14
N GLU A 499 0.53 -3.28 -1.31
CA GLU A 499 1.19 -3.22 -2.62
C GLU A 499 1.18 -4.56 -3.37
N ASP A 500 1.42 -5.68 -2.67
CA ASP A 500 1.32 -7.02 -3.26
C ASP A 500 -0.08 -7.27 -3.83
N TYR A 501 -1.13 -6.88 -3.09
CA TYR A 501 -2.50 -6.93 -3.57
C TYR A 501 -2.70 -6.02 -4.79
N GLY A 502 -2.13 -4.82 -4.76
CA GLY A 502 -2.11 -3.92 -5.91
C GLY A 502 -1.54 -4.59 -7.17
N GLY A 503 -0.42 -5.32 -7.03
CA GLY A 503 0.15 -6.13 -8.12
C GLY A 503 -0.81 -7.21 -8.67
N ALA A 504 -1.58 -7.86 -7.80
CA ALA A 504 -2.59 -8.83 -8.21
C ALA A 504 -3.77 -8.16 -8.94
N ALA A 505 -4.25 -7.01 -8.47
CA ALA A 505 -5.31 -6.24 -9.13
C ALA A 505 -4.86 -5.69 -10.50
N ALA A 506 -3.59 -5.27 -10.61
CA ALA A 506 -2.97 -4.88 -11.87
C ALA A 506 -2.98 -6.03 -12.90
N ASN A 507 -2.75 -7.27 -12.49
CA ASN A 507 -2.89 -8.43 -13.36
C ASN A 507 -4.35 -8.69 -13.75
N ALA A 508 -5.30 -8.54 -12.81
CA ALA A 508 -6.72 -8.75 -13.08
C ALA A 508 -7.28 -7.82 -14.16
N VAL A 509 -6.81 -6.56 -14.21
CA VAL A 509 -7.26 -5.56 -15.22
C VAL A 509 -6.61 -5.74 -16.60
N ARG A 510 -5.56 -6.56 -16.72
CA ARG A 510 -4.94 -6.82 -18.03
C ARG A 510 -5.95 -7.49 -18.95
N MET A 511 -6.33 -6.77 -20.01
CA MET A 511 -7.22 -7.25 -21.06
C MET A 511 -6.40 -7.85 -22.19
N LYS A 512 -6.51 -9.16 -22.40
CA LYS A 512 -6.12 -9.81 -23.67
C LYS A 512 -7.32 -9.77 -24.65
N GLY A 513 -7.82 -8.55 -24.94
CA GLY A 513 -8.99 -8.28 -25.78
C GLY A 513 -10.19 -7.61 -25.07
N GLY A 514 -11.06 -6.93 -25.83
CA GLY A 514 -12.24 -6.19 -25.33
C GLY A 514 -12.08 -4.66 -25.35
N TRP A 515 -13.17 -3.94 -25.08
CA TRP A 515 -13.17 -2.47 -25.07
C TRP A 515 -12.44 -1.94 -23.83
N ASN A 516 -11.41 -1.13 -24.04
CA ASN A 516 -10.67 -0.45 -22.97
C ASN A 516 -11.39 0.84 -22.56
N THR A 517 -12.45 0.73 -21.77
CA THR A 517 -13.16 1.88 -21.18
C THR A 517 -13.01 1.85 -19.67
N ALA A 518 -13.30 2.97 -19.00
CA ALA A 518 -13.27 3.02 -17.54
C ALA A 518 -14.27 2.02 -16.93
N PRO A 519 -15.56 1.97 -17.33
CA PRO A 519 -16.52 1.03 -16.75
C PRO A 519 -16.12 -0.43 -16.96
N SER A 520 -15.63 -0.80 -18.15
CA SER A 520 -15.27 -2.19 -18.45
C SER A 520 -14.05 -2.65 -17.64
N SER A 521 -13.04 -1.79 -17.51
CA SER A 521 -11.83 -2.07 -16.74
C SER A 521 -12.14 -2.22 -15.26
N SER A 522 -12.94 -1.30 -14.71
CA SER A 522 -13.35 -1.32 -13.30
C SER A 522 -14.20 -2.54 -12.97
N GLN A 523 -15.21 -2.83 -13.80
CA GLN A 523 -16.07 -3.99 -13.62
C GLN A 523 -15.26 -5.29 -13.68
N GLN A 524 -14.31 -5.39 -14.61
CA GLN A 524 -13.52 -6.59 -14.78
C GLN A 524 -12.72 -6.95 -13.52
N VAL A 525 -12.10 -5.98 -12.86
CA VAL A 525 -11.33 -6.21 -11.63
C VAL A 525 -12.25 -6.72 -10.53
N LEU A 526 -13.38 -6.04 -10.29
CA LEU A 526 -14.32 -6.41 -9.23
C LEU A 526 -14.99 -7.76 -9.49
N ASP A 527 -15.42 -8.03 -10.72
CA ASP A 527 -16.01 -9.32 -11.09
C ASP A 527 -15.01 -10.47 -10.99
N LYS A 528 -13.75 -10.26 -11.41
CA LYS A 528 -12.71 -11.28 -11.25
C LYS A 528 -12.41 -11.55 -9.79
N PHE A 529 -12.36 -10.51 -8.96
CA PHE A 529 -12.19 -10.67 -7.52
C PHE A 529 -13.33 -11.51 -6.92
N ARG A 530 -14.59 -11.14 -7.18
CA ARG A 530 -15.80 -11.85 -6.70
C ARG A 530 -15.94 -13.28 -7.21
N ALA A 531 -15.41 -13.57 -8.39
CA ALA A 531 -15.39 -14.91 -8.97
C ALA A 531 -14.23 -15.77 -8.45
N LYS A 532 -13.08 -15.14 -8.18
CA LYS A 532 -11.86 -15.85 -7.73
C LYS A 532 -11.92 -16.17 -6.24
N HIS A 533 -12.55 -15.31 -5.46
CA HIS A 533 -12.62 -15.44 -4.00
C HIS A 533 -14.04 -15.72 -3.57
N GLN A 534 -14.21 -16.72 -2.71
CA GLN A 534 -15.46 -16.88 -1.96
C GLN A 534 -15.57 -15.75 -0.93
N LEU A 535 -16.80 -15.38 -0.58
CA LEU A 535 -17.02 -14.48 0.54
C LEU A 535 -16.44 -15.13 1.80
N PRO A 536 -15.55 -14.47 2.55
CA PRO A 536 -14.99 -15.00 3.78
C PRO A 536 -16.08 -15.44 4.77
N CYS A 537 -16.18 -16.74 5.01
CA CYS A 537 -16.87 -17.30 6.16
C CYS A 537 -15.81 -17.42 7.27
N ILE A 538 -15.67 -16.33 8.03
CA ILE A 538 -14.75 -16.28 9.17
C ILE A 538 -15.43 -17.08 10.29
N MET A 539 -14.95 -18.29 10.54
CA MET A 539 -15.41 -19.16 11.63
C MET A 539 -14.36 -19.27 12.71
#